data_AF-A0A3C1CEF4-F1
#
_entry.id   AF-A0A3C1CEF4-F1
#
_cell.length_a   1.000
_cell.length_b   1.000
_cell.length_c   1.000
_cell.angle_alpha   90.00
_cell.angle_beta   90.00
_cell.angle_gamma   90.00
#
_symmetry.space_group_name_H-M   'P 1'
#
loop_
_entity.id
_entity.type
_entity.pdbx_description
1 polymer ?
#
loop_
_entity_poly.entity_id
_entity_poly.type
_entity_poly.pdbx_seq_one_letter_code
_entity_poly.pdbx_strand_id
1 'polypeptide(L)'
;YGDVIEVVGNAGERLDEVMLPKVQSAAEVVALDLLLSQVEKHSGLPPGHIGIEAQIETTRGLINVDDICAASPRLETIIFGPADFAASMEMPVLTGGVQIPEYPGDHFNYVFSRILMAGRANGLQVIDGPYLKVKDMDGLRDFTQRTRVLGYDGKWALTPDQVTVLNELYSPTQEQFDRA
;
A
#
# COMPACT_ATOMS: atom_id res chain seq x y z
N TYR A 1 15.28 -12.06 4.69
CA TYR A 1 15.73 -12.58 3.38
C TYR A 1 15.45 -14.08 3.22
N GLY A 2 15.48 -14.89 4.30
CA GLY A 2 15.11 -16.31 4.23
C GLY A 2 13.73 -16.56 3.63
N ASP A 3 12.72 -15.80 4.08
CA ASP A 3 11.34 -15.89 3.55
C ASP A 3 11.28 -15.70 2.03
N VAL A 4 12.02 -14.73 1.48
CA VAL A 4 12.05 -14.46 0.03
C VAL A 4 12.61 -15.66 -0.72
N ILE A 5 13.74 -16.21 -0.26
CA ILE A 5 14.36 -17.37 -0.91
C ILE A 5 13.43 -18.58 -0.85
N GLU A 6 12.82 -18.84 0.31
CA GLU A 6 11.96 -20.00 0.51
C GLU A 6 10.65 -19.90 -0.25
N VAL A 7 9.95 -18.77 -0.16
CA VAL A 7 8.63 -18.60 -0.78
C VAL A 7 8.76 -18.44 -2.29
N VAL A 8 9.56 -17.48 -2.77
CA VAL A 8 9.72 -17.25 -4.22
C VAL A 8 10.37 -18.46 -4.88
N GLY A 9 11.34 -19.08 -4.20
CA GLY A 9 12.05 -20.23 -4.75
C GLY A 9 11.16 -21.46 -4.99
N ASN A 10 10.11 -21.63 -4.20
CA ASN A 10 9.25 -22.82 -4.22
C ASN A 10 7.83 -22.58 -4.78
N ALA A 11 7.33 -21.35 -4.76
CA ALA A 11 5.98 -21.02 -5.27
C ALA A 11 5.88 -21.10 -6.81
N GLY A 12 7.02 -21.04 -7.50
CA GLY A 12 7.09 -21.07 -8.97
C GLY A 12 6.37 -19.87 -9.59
N GLU A 13 5.82 -20.07 -10.79
CA GLU A 13 5.13 -19.02 -11.57
C GLU A 13 3.79 -18.54 -10.97
N ARG A 14 3.36 -19.09 -9.82
CA ARG A 14 2.06 -18.78 -9.21
C ARG A 14 2.10 -17.56 -8.29
N LEU A 15 3.29 -17.09 -7.95
CA LEU A 15 3.49 -15.88 -7.16
C LEU A 15 3.76 -14.72 -8.10
N ASP A 16 3.01 -13.64 -7.94
CA ASP A 16 3.13 -12.45 -8.78
C ASP A 16 3.95 -11.35 -8.07
N GLU A 17 3.71 -11.13 -6.78
CA GLU A 17 4.32 -10.01 -6.04
C GLU A 17 4.71 -10.39 -4.61
N VAL A 18 5.62 -9.60 -4.03
CA VAL A 18 5.93 -9.64 -2.60
C VAL A 18 5.77 -8.26 -1.97
N MET A 19 5.20 -8.21 -0.77
CA MET A 19 5.06 -6.98 -0.01
C MET A 19 6.28 -6.76 0.91
N LEU A 20 6.91 -5.60 0.78
CA LEU A 20 8.02 -5.14 1.60
C LEU A 20 7.49 -4.16 2.67
N PRO A 21 7.44 -4.56 3.95
CA PRO A 21 6.93 -3.70 5.02
C PRO A 21 7.97 -2.66 5.45
N LYS A 22 7.52 -1.62 6.16
CA LYS A 22 8.38 -0.60 6.82
C LYS A 22 9.42 0.04 5.92
N VAL A 23 9.16 0.22 4.62
CA VAL A 23 10.17 0.79 3.72
C VAL A 23 10.52 2.21 4.17
N GLN A 24 11.81 2.46 4.38
CA GLN A 24 12.32 3.75 4.81
C GLN A 24 13.24 4.41 3.77
N SER A 25 13.73 3.66 2.79
CA SER A 25 14.66 4.16 1.78
C SER A 25 14.57 3.41 0.45
N ALA A 26 14.94 4.09 -0.64
CA ALA A 26 15.06 3.47 -1.96
C ALA A 26 16.04 2.28 -1.98
N ALA A 27 17.08 2.33 -1.14
CA ALA A 27 18.09 1.27 -1.04
C ALA A 27 17.49 -0.07 -0.58
N GLU A 28 16.44 -0.05 0.25
CA GLU A 28 15.75 -1.27 0.69
C GLU A 28 14.99 -1.94 -0.46
N VAL A 29 14.33 -1.13 -1.30
CA VAL A 29 13.65 -1.62 -2.51
C VAL A 29 14.67 -2.20 -3.51
N VAL A 30 15.77 -1.48 -3.76
CA VAL A 30 16.86 -1.96 -4.63
C VAL A 30 17.48 -3.25 -4.09
N ALA A 31 17.66 -3.37 -2.78
CA ALA A 31 18.19 -4.57 -2.17
C ALA A 31 17.25 -5.78 -2.38
N LEU A 32 15.94 -5.58 -2.27
CA LEU A 32 14.95 -6.62 -2.55
C LEU A 32 14.94 -7.01 -4.04
N ASP A 33 14.96 -6.03 -4.95
CA ASP A 33 15.03 -6.27 -6.41
C ASP A 33 16.24 -7.14 -6.78
N LEU A 34 17.42 -6.81 -6.27
CA LEU A 34 18.64 -7.59 -6.52
C LEU A 34 18.51 -9.03 -5.99
N LEU A 35 17.92 -9.21 -4.80
CA LEU A 35 17.67 -10.53 -4.24
C LEU A 35 16.68 -11.33 -5.09
N LEU A 36 15.54 -10.75 -5.44
CA LEU A 36 14.53 -11.38 -6.30
C LEU A 36 15.14 -11.81 -7.64
N SER A 37 15.94 -10.95 -8.25
CA SER A 37 16.64 -11.26 -9.50
C SER A 37 17.57 -12.49 -9.39
N GLN A 38 18.21 -12.70 -8.23
CA GLN A 38 19.01 -13.92 -8.01
C GLN A 38 18.13 -15.16 -7.80
N VAL A 39 17.04 -15.02 -7.04
CA VAL A 39 16.13 -16.14 -6.74
C VAL A 39 15.41 -16.60 -8.01
N GLU A 40 14.86 -15.67 -8.80
CA GLU A 40 14.23 -15.95 -10.10
C GLU A 40 15.17 -16.75 -11.01
N LYS A 41 16.40 -16.27 -11.15
CA LYS A 41 17.42 -16.94 -11.97
C LYS A 41 17.72 -18.36 -11.47
N HIS A 42 17.81 -18.55 -10.15
CA HIS A 42 18.07 -19.86 -9.57
C HIS A 42 16.90 -20.83 -9.75
N SER A 43 15.67 -20.31 -9.68
CA SER A 43 14.43 -21.08 -9.81
C SER A 43 13.92 -21.22 -11.25
N GLY A 44 14.62 -20.63 -12.23
CA GLY A 44 14.24 -20.70 -13.65
C GLY A 44 13.03 -19.84 -14.01
N LEU A 45 12.70 -18.83 -13.21
CA LEU A 45 11.64 -17.87 -13.49
C LEU A 45 12.10 -16.80 -14.50
N PRO A 46 11.17 -16.18 -15.26
CA PRO A 46 11.49 -15.05 -16.11
C PRO A 46 12.11 -13.89 -15.30
N PRO A 47 13.10 -13.16 -15.85
CA PRO A 47 13.61 -11.96 -15.20
C PRO A 47 12.51 -10.91 -15.03
N GLY A 48 12.33 -10.40 -13.83
CA GLY A 48 11.29 -9.41 -13.57
C GLY A 48 9.93 -10.00 -13.24
N HIS A 49 9.83 -11.32 -13.05
CA HIS A 49 8.56 -12.01 -12.81
C HIS A 49 7.88 -11.60 -11.50
N ILE A 50 8.65 -11.41 -10.43
CA ILE A 50 8.12 -11.01 -9.12
C ILE A 50 8.16 -9.49 -8.97
N GLY A 51 6.98 -8.89 -8.88
CA GLY A 51 6.79 -7.48 -8.52
C GLY A 51 6.96 -7.21 -7.03
N ILE A 52 7.00 -5.93 -6.68
CA ILE A 52 7.16 -5.44 -5.32
C ILE A 52 5.99 -4.51 -4.98
N GLU A 53 5.37 -4.76 -3.82
CA GLU A 53 4.52 -3.79 -3.15
C GLU A 53 5.29 -3.18 -1.98
N ALA A 54 5.48 -1.85 -1.94
CA ALA A 54 6.14 -1.19 -0.82
C ALA A 54 5.14 -0.60 0.16
N GLN A 55 5.31 -0.87 1.45
CA GLN A 55 4.47 -0.29 2.48
C GLN A 55 5.15 0.91 3.16
N ILE A 56 4.52 2.07 3.04
CA ILE A 56 4.88 3.31 3.74
C ILE A 56 4.15 3.36 5.07
N GLU A 57 4.88 3.02 6.11
CA GLU A 57 4.34 2.95 7.47
C GLU A 57 5.29 3.51 8.53
N THR A 58 6.22 4.37 8.12
CA THR A 58 7.10 5.10 9.03
C THR A 58 7.22 6.56 8.59
N THR A 59 7.52 7.45 9.54
CA THR A 59 7.78 8.87 9.26
C THR A 59 8.89 9.03 8.22
N ARG A 60 9.98 8.26 8.36
CA ARG A 60 11.11 8.28 7.43
C ARG A 60 10.69 7.82 6.03
N GLY A 61 9.90 6.75 5.94
CA GLY A 61 9.36 6.26 4.67
C GLY A 61 8.55 7.32 3.94
N LEU A 62 7.69 8.06 4.64
CA LEU A 62 6.92 9.14 4.02
C LEU A 62 7.80 10.31 3.56
N ILE A 63 8.84 10.66 4.31
CA ILE A 63 9.79 11.71 3.89
C ILE A 63 10.50 11.31 2.59
N ASN A 64 10.86 10.03 2.46
CA ASN A 64 11.63 9.50 1.34
C ASN A 64 10.75 8.90 0.22
N VAL A 65 9.44 9.13 0.23
CA VAL A 65 8.50 8.36 -0.62
C VAL A 65 8.73 8.57 -2.12
N ASP A 66 9.23 9.73 -2.56
CA ASP A 66 9.57 9.94 -3.98
C ASP A 66 10.69 9.01 -4.44
N ASP A 67 11.78 8.96 -3.67
CA ASP A 67 12.94 8.12 -3.98
C ASP A 67 12.56 6.64 -3.91
N ILE A 68 11.71 6.26 -2.95
CA ILE A 68 11.18 4.89 -2.82
C ILE A 68 10.36 4.52 -4.06
N CYS A 69 9.45 5.39 -4.49
CA CYS A 69 8.60 5.14 -5.66
C CYS A 69 9.38 5.06 -6.98
N ALA A 70 10.54 5.72 -7.06
CA ALA A 70 11.42 5.69 -8.23
C ALA A 70 12.50 4.58 -8.18
N ALA A 71 12.52 3.76 -7.12
CA ALA A 71 13.69 2.94 -6.78
C ALA A 71 13.92 1.73 -7.70
N SER A 72 12.86 1.14 -8.25
CA SER A 72 12.96 -0.09 -9.05
C SER A 72 11.81 -0.20 -10.06
N PRO A 73 12.06 -0.72 -11.27
CA PRO A 73 11.00 -1.04 -12.23
C PRO A 73 10.09 -2.19 -11.78
N ARG A 74 10.46 -2.95 -10.73
CA ARG A 74 9.61 -4.00 -10.14
C ARG A 74 8.58 -3.44 -9.17
N LEU A 75 8.72 -2.19 -8.74
CA LEU A 75 7.77 -1.62 -7.80
C LEU A 75 6.46 -1.35 -8.56
N GLU A 76 5.39 -2.01 -8.16
CA GLU A 76 4.08 -1.92 -8.82
C GLU A 76 3.09 -1.15 -7.96
N THR A 77 3.21 -1.31 -6.64
CA THR A 77 2.23 -0.80 -5.68
C THR A 77 2.89 -0.07 -4.51
N ILE A 78 2.33 1.07 -4.13
CA ILE A 78 2.66 1.80 -2.90
C ILE A 78 1.46 1.77 -1.94
N ILE A 79 1.69 1.36 -0.70
CA ILE A 79 0.64 1.07 0.28
C ILE A 79 0.86 1.91 1.53
N PHE A 80 -0.20 2.57 2.03
CA PHE A 80 -0.12 3.24 3.33
C PHE A 80 -0.36 2.26 4.48
N GLY A 81 0.50 2.24 5.50
CA GLY A 81 0.27 1.48 6.74
C GLY A 81 -0.07 2.41 7.92
N PRO A 82 -1.36 2.66 8.23
CA PRO A 82 -1.76 3.70 9.17
C PRO A 82 -1.39 3.42 10.64
N ALA A 83 -1.32 2.15 11.04
CA ALA A 83 -1.07 1.77 12.43
C ALA A 83 0.39 2.01 12.84
N ASP A 84 1.32 1.43 12.09
CA ASP A 84 2.75 1.63 12.32
C ASP A 84 3.17 3.07 11.99
N PHE A 85 2.52 3.73 11.02
CA PHE A 85 2.77 5.14 10.76
C PHE A 85 2.40 6.02 11.94
N ALA A 86 1.22 5.79 12.54
CA ALA A 86 0.79 6.54 13.72
C ALA A 86 1.75 6.33 14.90
N ALA A 87 2.24 5.10 15.10
CA ALA A 87 3.25 4.81 16.12
C ALA A 87 4.58 5.52 15.81
N SER A 88 5.05 5.49 14.56
CA SER A 88 6.28 6.17 14.12
C SER A 88 6.20 7.70 14.22
N MET A 89 5.00 8.27 14.12
CA MET A 89 4.73 9.71 14.27
C MET A 89 4.45 10.12 15.72
N GLU A 90 4.46 9.16 16.66
CA GLU A 90 4.09 9.36 18.07
C GLU A 90 2.69 9.98 18.23
N MET A 91 1.75 9.61 17.35
CA MET A 91 0.37 10.06 17.45
C MET A 91 -0.30 9.44 18.68
N PRO A 92 -1.10 10.21 19.47
CA PRO A 92 -1.74 9.71 20.68
C PRO A 92 -3.01 8.88 20.36
N VAL A 93 -2.89 7.88 19.50
CA VAL A 93 -3.98 7.00 19.08
C VAL A 93 -3.68 5.54 19.38
N LEU A 94 -4.66 4.82 19.91
CA LEU A 94 -4.56 3.39 20.21
C LEU A 94 -5.00 2.49 19.05
N THR A 95 -5.54 3.09 17.99
CA THR A 95 -6.08 2.37 16.83
C THR A 95 -5.72 3.13 15.57
N GLY A 96 -4.96 2.51 14.67
CA GLY A 96 -4.63 3.06 13.36
C GLY A 96 -5.84 3.16 12.43
N GLY A 97 -5.82 4.14 11.53
CA GLY A 97 -6.80 4.27 10.44
C GLY A 97 -8.17 4.79 10.89
N VAL A 98 -8.27 5.49 12.02
CA VAL A 98 -9.54 6.05 12.52
C VAL A 98 -9.40 7.55 12.80
N GLN A 99 -10.51 8.28 12.71
CA GLN A 99 -10.55 9.70 13.04
C GLN A 99 -10.14 9.96 14.49
N ILE A 100 -9.28 10.95 14.71
CA ILE A 100 -8.97 11.51 16.04
C ILE A 100 -10.06 12.53 16.37
N PRO A 101 -10.93 12.29 17.37
CA PRO A 101 -12.06 13.17 17.67
C PRO A 101 -11.65 14.59 18.05
N GLU A 102 -10.50 14.76 18.69
CA GLU A 102 -10.00 16.05 19.18
C GLU A 102 -9.43 16.93 18.07
N TYR A 103 -9.12 16.36 16.90
CA TYR A 103 -8.61 17.08 15.75
C TYR A 103 -9.72 17.27 14.70
N PRO A 104 -10.13 18.51 14.39
CA PRO A 104 -11.28 18.77 13.52
C PRO A 104 -11.02 18.49 12.04
N GLY A 105 -9.74 18.31 11.63
CA GLY A 105 -9.36 18.03 10.25
C GLY A 105 -9.16 16.54 9.97
N ASP A 106 -8.90 16.21 8.70
CA ASP A 106 -8.37 14.91 8.35
C ASP A 106 -6.86 14.89 8.61
N HIS A 107 -6.47 14.25 9.70
CA HIS A 107 -5.08 14.18 10.16
C HIS A 107 -4.17 13.37 9.22
N PHE A 108 -4.72 12.55 8.32
CA PHE A 108 -3.94 11.85 7.29
C PHE A 108 -4.02 12.49 5.91
N ASN A 109 -4.72 13.61 5.73
CA ASN A 109 -4.86 14.24 4.41
C ASN A 109 -3.52 14.52 3.71
N TYR A 110 -2.54 15.06 4.45
CA TYR A 110 -1.20 15.30 3.91
C TYR A 110 -0.50 13.98 3.53
N VAL A 111 -0.63 12.96 4.39
CA VAL A 111 0.00 11.64 4.18
C VAL A 111 -0.55 10.99 2.92
N PHE A 112 -1.88 10.96 2.77
CA PHE A 112 -2.53 10.43 1.59
C PHE A 112 -2.14 11.18 0.32
N SER A 113 -2.21 12.52 0.35
CA SER A 113 -1.84 13.34 -0.81
C SER A 113 -0.38 13.13 -1.21
N ARG A 114 0.52 13.02 -0.24
CA ARG A 114 1.96 12.85 -0.46
C ARG A 114 2.31 11.51 -1.09
N ILE A 115 1.69 10.42 -0.61
CA ILE A 115 1.86 9.07 -1.16
C ILE A 115 1.24 9.00 -2.56
N LEU A 116 0.04 9.54 -2.75
CA LEU A 116 -0.63 9.56 -4.05
C LEU A 116 0.22 10.26 -5.12
N MET A 117 0.73 11.46 -4.83
CA MET A 117 1.55 12.19 -5.80
C MET A 117 2.81 11.40 -6.19
N ALA A 118 3.51 10.80 -5.22
CA ALA A 118 4.71 10.03 -5.47
C ALA A 118 4.43 8.76 -6.28
N GLY A 119 3.37 8.02 -5.92
CA GLY A 119 2.96 6.82 -6.64
C GLY A 119 2.55 7.14 -8.08
N ARG A 120 1.68 8.13 -8.29
CA ARG A 120 1.22 8.53 -9.63
C ARG A 120 2.34 9.08 -10.51
N ALA A 121 3.30 9.81 -9.95
CA ALA A 121 4.46 10.28 -10.69
C ALA A 121 5.32 9.15 -11.27
N ASN A 122 5.25 7.95 -10.67
CA ASN A 122 5.99 6.77 -11.08
C ASN A 122 5.09 5.69 -11.71
N GLY A 123 3.82 6.00 -11.99
CA GLY A 123 2.89 5.05 -12.62
C GLY A 123 2.44 3.89 -11.72
N LEU A 124 2.58 4.03 -10.39
CA LEU A 124 2.26 2.97 -9.43
C LEU A 124 0.76 2.91 -9.11
N GLN A 125 0.31 1.72 -8.71
CA GLN A 125 -0.94 1.56 -7.97
C GLN A 125 -0.78 2.16 -6.57
N VAL A 126 -1.79 2.89 -6.10
CA VAL A 126 -1.76 3.57 -4.80
C VAL A 126 -2.89 3.03 -3.93
N ILE A 127 -2.52 2.33 -2.86
CA ILE A 127 -3.45 1.57 -2.01
C ILE A 127 -3.47 2.12 -0.59
N ASP A 128 -4.67 2.24 -0.04
CA ASP A 128 -4.91 2.62 1.34
C ASP A 128 -4.80 1.38 2.24
N GLY A 129 -4.26 1.57 3.44
CA GLY A 129 -4.09 0.50 4.42
C GLY A 129 -5.38 0.07 5.10
N PRO A 130 -5.29 -0.79 6.11
CA PRO A 130 -6.47 -1.34 6.77
C PRO A 130 -7.21 -0.30 7.62
N TYR A 131 -8.54 -0.46 7.69
CA TYR A 131 -9.37 0.17 8.72
C TYR A 131 -9.57 -0.80 9.88
N LEU A 132 -8.98 -0.50 11.04
CA LEU A 132 -8.84 -1.48 12.13
C LEU A 132 -10.11 -1.70 12.96
N LYS A 133 -11.11 -0.81 12.90
CA LYS A 133 -12.41 -1.04 13.55
C LYS A 133 -13.27 -1.98 12.71
N VAL A 134 -12.88 -3.25 12.65
CA VAL A 134 -13.45 -4.27 11.75
C VAL A 134 -14.96 -4.51 11.87
N LYS A 135 -15.61 -4.05 12.95
CA LYS A 135 -17.06 -4.17 13.16
C LYS A 135 -17.84 -2.90 12.74
N ASP A 136 -17.14 -1.81 12.45
CA ASP A 136 -17.71 -0.51 12.14
C ASP A 136 -17.71 -0.29 10.62
N MET A 137 -18.73 -0.83 9.94
CA MET A 137 -18.85 -0.73 8.48
C MET A 137 -19.22 0.67 8.01
N ASP A 138 -19.96 1.43 8.81
CA ASP A 138 -20.30 2.82 8.48
C ASP A 138 -19.05 3.70 8.60
N GLY A 139 -18.26 3.52 9.66
CA GLY A 139 -16.96 4.17 9.81
C GLY A 139 -15.98 3.78 8.70
N LEU A 140 -15.97 2.52 8.26
CA LEU A 140 -15.20 2.08 7.10
C LEU A 140 -15.64 2.84 5.83
N ARG A 141 -16.95 2.95 5.57
CA ARG A 141 -17.48 3.64 4.38
C ARG A 141 -17.07 5.12 4.37
N ASP A 142 -17.28 5.82 5.48
CA ASP A 142 -16.88 7.23 5.63
C ASP A 142 -15.37 7.42 5.37
N PHE A 143 -14.55 6.60 6.02
CA PHE A 143 -13.10 6.76 5.95
C PHE A 143 -12.54 6.40 4.57
N THR A 144 -13.07 5.35 3.94
CA THR A 144 -12.67 4.91 2.59
C THR A 144 -13.01 5.94 1.53
N GLN A 145 -14.09 6.71 1.73
CA GLN A 145 -14.49 7.73 0.75
C GLN A 145 -13.42 8.81 0.57
N ARG A 146 -12.61 9.09 1.59
CA ARG A 146 -11.52 10.08 1.55
C ARG A 146 -10.48 9.69 0.50
N THR A 147 -9.97 8.47 0.58
CA THR A 147 -8.94 7.98 -0.35
C THR A 147 -9.52 7.68 -1.73
N ARG A 148 -10.76 7.18 -1.83
CA ARG A 148 -11.48 7.07 -3.11
C ARG A 148 -11.53 8.40 -3.85
N VAL A 149 -11.94 9.47 -3.19
CA VAL A 149 -12.09 10.81 -3.82
C VAL A 149 -10.73 11.41 -4.19
N LEU A 150 -9.68 11.16 -3.40
CA LEU A 150 -8.33 11.58 -3.76
C LEU A 150 -7.79 10.84 -4.99
N GLY A 151 -8.31 9.65 -5.29
CA GLY A 151 -7.92 8.85 -6.46
C GLY A 151 -7.00 7.68 -6.13
N TYR A 152 -7.12 7.09 -4.93
CA TYR A 152 -6.54 5.79 -4.61
C TYR A 152 -7.25 4.67 -5.36
N ASP A 153 -6.51 3.59 -5.68
CA ASP A 153 -7.01 2.44 -6.44
C ASP A 153 -7.78 1.43 -5.58
N GLY A 154 -7.52 1.42 -4.27
CA GLY A 154 -8.12 0.44 -3.38
C GLY A 154 -7.74 0.64 -1.92
N LYS A 155 -8.21 -0.30 -1.09
CA LYS A 155 -7.92 -0.37 0.34
C LYS A 155 -7.78 -1.82 0.80
N TRP A 156 -6.94 -2.08 1.79
CA TRP A 156 -6.85 -3.41 2.41
C TRP A 156 -8.11 -3.77 3.21
N ALA A 157 -8.62 -4.98 2.98
CA ALA A 157 -9.66 -5.62 3.79
C ALA A 157 -9.05 -6.61 4.78
N LEU A 158 -9.46 -6.52 6.04
CA LEU A 158 -9.11 -7.45 7.12
C LEU A 158 -10.18 -8.54 7.33
N THR A 159 -11.40 -8.31 6.84
CA THR A 159 -12.50 -9.28 6.94
C THR A 159 -13.25 -9.39 5.60
N PRO A 160 -13.93 -10.53 5.34
CA PRO A 160 -14.74 -10.69 4.13
C PRO A 160 -15.83 -9.62 3.96
N ASP A 161 -16.43 -9.15 5.07
CA ASP A 161 -17.46 -8.10 5.01
C ASP A 161 -16.88 -6.77 4.49
N GLN A 162 -15.64 -6.45 4.85
CA GLN A 162 -14.95 -5.28 4.33
C GLN A 162 -14.75 -5.38 2.82
N VAL A 163 -14.44 -6.56 2.28
CA VAL A 163 -14.27 -6.77 0.82
C VAL A 163 -15.51 -6.31 0.05
N THR A 164 -16.70 -6.65 0.53
CA THR A 164 -17.96 -6.25 -0.12
C THR A 164 -18.09 -4.73 -0.19
N VAL A 165 -17.84 -4.05 0.93
CA VAL A 165 -17.92 -2.58 1.02
C VAL A 165 -16.86 -1.91 0.15
N LEU A 166 -15.62 -2.40 0.20
CA LEU A 166 -14.50 -1.81 -0.54
C LEU A 166 -14.68 -1.98 -2.05
N ASN A 167 -15.13 -3.15 -2.51
CA ASN A 167 -15.43 -3.35 -3.93
C ASN A 167 -16.52 -2.40 -4.42
N GLU A 168 -17.59 -2.20 -3.65
CA GLU A 168 -18.65 -1.24 -3.97
C GLU A 168 -18.11 0.20 -4.10
N LEU A 169 -17.16 0.57 -3.23
CA LEU A 169 -16.60 1.92 -3.21
C LEU A 169 -15.51 2.15 -4.26
N TYR A 170 -14.65 1.18 -4.57
CA TYR A 170 -13.59 1.40 -5.57
C TYR A 170 -13.99 1.02 -6.99
N SER A 171 -15.10 0.31 -7.17
CA SER A 171 -15.62 0.05 -8.51
C SER A 171 -16.19 1.34 -9.13
N PRO A 172 -15.91 1.61 -10.41
CA PRO A 172 -16.56 2.70 -11.13
C PRO A 172 -18.07 2.42 -11.18
N THR A 173 -18.86 3.46 -10.93
CA THR A 173 -20.30 3.39 -11.17
C THR A 173 -20.57 3.29 -12.67
N GLN A 174 -21.70 2.70 -13.06
CA GLN A 174 -22.12 2.67 -14.46
C GLN A 174 -22.16 4.08 -15.07
N GLU A 175 -22.61 5.07 -14.29
CA GLU A 175 -22.66 6.47 -14.73
C GLU A 175 -21.26 7.09 -14.97
N GLN A 176 -20.25 6.71 -14.19
CA GLN A 176 -18.86 7.12 -14.43
C GLN A 176 -18.29 6.43 -15.68
N PHE A 177 -18.64 5.17 -15.90
CA PHE A 177 -18.25 4.42 -17.09
C PHE A 177 -18.86 5.01 -18.36
N ASP A 178 -20.15 5.33 -18.35
CA ASP A 178 -20.88 5.85 -19.51
C ASP A 178 -20.45 7.28 -19.93
N ARG A 179 -19.74 7.99 -19.06
CA ARG A 179 -19.23 9.36 -19.30
C ARG A 179 -17.78 9.40 -19.81
N ALA A 180 -17.04 8.29 -19.72
CA ALA A 180 -15.64 8.17 -20.13
C ALA A 180 -15.52 7.84 -21.63
#